data_AF-A0A971EJJ8-F1
#
_entry.id   AF-A0A971EJJ8-F1
#
_cell.length_a   1.000
_cell.length_b   1.000
_cell.length_c   1.000
_cell.angle_alpha   90.00
_cell.angle_beta   90.00
_cell.angle_gamma   90.00
#
_symmetry.space_group_name_H-M   'P 1'
#
loop_
_entity.id
_entity.type
_entity.pdbx_description
1 polymer ?
#
loop_
_entity_poly.entity_id
_entity_poly.type
_entity_poly.pdbx_seq_one_letter_code
_entity_poly.pdbx_strand_id
1 'polypeptide(L)' 'MQVKTATSGSLPPKGELLPRCRLCEEVPPQGIRGGFLIGGMFICRKCEAMIIRLQVGTREYEDVLRKIRKLWE' A
#
# COMPACT_ATOMS: atom_id res chain seq x y z
N MET A 1 15.62 19.84 -10.65
CA MET A 1 15.09 18.76 -11.52
C MET A 1 15.73 17.44 -11.12
N GLN A 2 14.95 16.35 -11.19
CA GLN A 2 15.29 14.94 -10.97
C GLN A 2 15.06 14.39 -9.56
N VAL A 3 13.77 14.23 -9.20
CA VAL A 3 13.33 13.26 -8.18
C VAL A 3 13.38 11.89 -8.84
N LYS A 4 14.30 11.03 -8.40
CA LYS A 4 14.49 9.70 -8.97
C LYS A 4 13.44 8.76 -8.41
N THR A 5 12.57 8.32 -9.31
CA THR A 5 11.74 7.12 -9.24
C THR A 5 12.58 5.91 -8.88
N ALA A 6 12.08 5.04 -8.00
CA ALA A 6 12.62 3.70 -7.79
C ALA A 6 11.45 2.71 -7.76
N THR A 7 11.21 2.12 -8.92
CA THR A 7 10.44 0.88 -9.10
C THR A 7 11.44 -0.28 -9.20
N SER A 8 10.98 -1.47 -8.81
CA SER A 8 11.46 -2.83 -9.14
C SER A 8 12.47 -3.52 -8.19
N GLY A 9 11.97 -4.55 -7.50
CA GLY A 9 12.42 -5.94 -7.73
C GLY A 9 13.54 -6.55 -6.86
N SER A 10 13.12 -7.50 -6.00
CA SER A 10 13.82 -8.73 -5.55
C SER A 10 15.20 -8.69 -4.86
N LEU A 11 15.17 -8.84 -3.52
CA LEU A 11 15.86 -9.84 -2.66
C LEU A 11 15.30 -9.63 -1.24
N PRO A 12 15.18 -10.63 -0.35
CA PRO A 12 14.96 -10.39 1.08
C PRO A 12 16.32 -10.36 1.82
N PRO A 13 17.00 -9.20 1.93
CA PRO A 13 18.17 -9.09 2.79
C PRO A 13 17.73 -8.75 4.21
N LYS A 14 18.29 -9.50 5.17
CA LYS A 14 18.19 -9.34 6.63
C LYS A 14 17.88 -7.89 7.07
N GLY A 15 16.74 -7.71 7.73
CA GLY A 15 16.38 -6.45 8.42
C GLY A 15 15.35 -5.60 7.67
N GLU A 16 14.16 -6.12 7.43
CA GLU A 16 13.03 -5.34 6.92
C GLU A 16 12.48 -4.42 8.04
N LEU A 17 13.09 -3.25 8.22
CA LEU A 17 12.72 -2.29 9.27
C LEU A 17 11.44 -1.51 8.97
N LEU A 18 11.08 -1.38 7.68
CA LEU A 18 9.99 -0.51 7.22
C LEU A 18 8.82 -1.33 6.66
N PRO A 19 7.57 -1.02 7.07
CA PRO A 19 6.41 -1.76 6.60
C PRO A 19 6.10 -1.43 5.12
N ARG A 20 5.87 -2.47 4.32
CA ARG A 20 5.41 -2.37 2.93
C ARG A 20 3.90 -2.22 2.86
N CYS A 21 3.41 -1.40 1.94
CA CYS A 21 1.97 -1.28 1.73
C CYS A 21 1.38 -2.57 1.16
N ARG A 22 0.30 -3.09 1.73
CA ARG A 22 -0.38 -4.30 1.20
C ARG A 22 -1.13 -4.10 -0.12
N LEU A 23 -1.38 -2.85 -0.53
CA LEU A 23 -2.06 -2.55 -1.81
C LEU A 23 -1.10 -2.33 -2.98
N CYS A 24 -0.05 -1.53 -2.77
CA CYS A 24 0.93 -1.21 -3.82
C CYS A 24 2.27 -1.92 -3.65
N GLU A 25 2.47 -2.68 -2.57
CA GLU A 25 3.71 -3.40 -2.23
C GLU A 25 4.96 -2.54 -2.09
N GLU A 26 4.82 -1.21 -2.19
CA GLU A 26 5.88 -0.24 -2.02
C GLU A 26 6.03 0.20 -0.55
N VAL A 27 7.27 0.51 -0.17
CA VAL A 27 7.57 1.24 1.07
C VAL A 27 7.39 2.74 0.77
N PRO A 28 6.51 3.45 1.48
CA PRO A 28 6.36 4.87 1.28
C PRO A 28 7.66 5.61 1.66
N PRO A 29 7.97 6.73 0.99
CA PRO A 29 9.20 7.49 1.22
C PRO A 29 9.31 8.06 2.65
N GLN A 30 8.18 8.14 3.36
CA GLN A 30 8.09 8.59 4.75
C GLN A 30 8.16 7.43 5.77
N GLY A 31 8.42 6.19 5.31
CA GLY A 31 8.44 4.99 6.15
C GLY A 31 7.08 4.75 6.84
N ILE A 32 7.09 4.29 8.10
CA ILE A 32 5.86 4.03 8.86
C ILE A 32 4.97 5.27 9.03
N ARG A 33 5.54 6.50 8.97
CA ARG A 33 4.77 7.75 9.05
C ARG A 33 4.00 8.06 7.76
N GLY A 34 4.30 7.35 6.67
CA GLY A 34 3.69 7.54 5.35
C GLY A 34 2.42 6.73 5.12
N GLY A 35 1.88 6.10 6.16
CA GLY A 35 0.71 5.24 6.04
C GLY A 35 0.03 4.97 7.36
N PHE A 36 -0.89 4.03 7.32
CA PHE A 36 -1.75 3.62 8.42
C PHE A 36 -1.59 2.12 8.64
N LEU A 37 -1.54 1.71 9.91
CA LEU A 37 -1.60 0.30 10.29
C LEU A 37 -3.05 -0.04 10.67
N ILE A 38 -3.70 -0.92 9.90
CA ILE A 38 -5.09 -1.35 10.13
C ILE A 38 -5.08 -2.88 10.20
N GLY A 39 -5.45 -3.46 11.34
CA GLY A 39 -5.52 -4.92 11.50
C GLY A 39 -4.21 -5.66 11.20
N GLY A 40 -3.05 -5.07 11.52
CA GLY A 40 -1.74 -5.65 11.21
C GLY A 40 -1.28 -5.44 9.76
N MET A 41 -2.08 -4.75 8.93
CA MET A 41 -1.70 -4.37 7.58
C MET A 41 -1.26 -2.92 7.51
N PHE A 42 -0.25 -2.66 6.70
CA PHE A 42 0.16 -1.31 6.40
C PHE A 42 -0.42 -0.82 5.06
N ILE A 43 -1.03 0.36 5.06
CA ILE A 43 -1.60 1.03 3.87
C ILE A 43 -0.95 2.40 3.73
N CYS A 44 -0.32 2.70 2.61
CA CYS A 44 0.27 4.02 2.38
C CYS A 44 -0.81 5.07 2.09
N ARG A 45 -0.51 6.35 2.35
CA ARG A 45 -1.44 7.47 2.09
C ARG A 45 -1.90 7.58 0.63
N LYS A 46 -1.08 7.13 -0.34
CA LYS A 46 -1.49 7.13 -1.75
C LYS A 46 -2.62 6.13 -1.99
N CYS A 47 -2.49 4.93 -1.44
CA CYS A 47 -3.53 3.90 -1.55
C CYS A 47 -4.78 4.27 -0.75
N GLU A 48 -4.63 4.88 0.43
CA GLU A 48 -5.77 5.38 1.20
C GLU A 48 -6.52 6.50 0.45
N ALA A 49 -5.81 7.50 -0.09
CA ALA A 49 -6.42 8.53 -0.92
C ALA A 49 -7.08 7.97 -2.19
N MET A 50 -6.52 6.90 -2.77
CA MET A 50 -7.14 6.16 -3.86
C MET A 50 -8.46 5.55 -3.38
N ILE A 51 -8.45 4.74 -2.31
CA ILE A 51 -9.63 4.07 -1.74
C ILE A 51 -10.75 5.08 -1.46
N ILE A 52 -10.45 6.22 -0.85
CA ILE A 52 -11.45 7.25 -0.50
C ILE A 52 -12.08 7.88 -1.75
N ARG A 53 -11.34 7.94 -2.86
CA ARG A 53 -11.82 8.52 -4.13
C ARG A 53 -12.49 7.50 -5.03
N LEU A 54 -12.42 6.20 -4.71
CA LEU A 54 -13.07 5.18 -5.52
C LEU A 54 -14.59 5.29 -5.40
N GLN A 55 -15.26 5.18 -6.53
CA GLN A 55 -16.71 5.22 -6.61
C GLN A 55 -17.28 3.82 -6.44
N VAL A 56 -18.32 3.69 -5.62
CA VAL A 56 -19.02 2.42 -5.41
C VAL A 56 -19.64 1.97 -6.73
N GLY A 57 -19.44 0.69 -7.07
CA GLY A 57 -19.95 0.09 -8.31
C GLY A 57 -18.96 0.12 -9.48
N THR A 58 -17.76 0.69 -9.31
CA THR A 58 -16.69 0.50 -10.30
C THR A 58 -15.94 -0.81 -10.05
N ARG A 59 -15.32 -1.35 -11.10
CA ARG A 59 -14.58 -2.62 -11.01
C ARG A 59 -13.38 -2.51 -10.06
N GLU A 60 -12.73 -1.35 -10.04
CA GLU A 60 -11.62 -1.05 -9.14
C GLU A 60 -12.06 -1.09 -7.67
N TYR A 61 -13.28 -0.63 -7.37
CA TYR A 61 -13.82 -0.65 -6.01
C TYR A 61 -14.02 -2.07 -5.53
N GLU A 62 -14.62 -2.92 -6.36
CA GLU A 62 -14.77 -4.33 -6.02
C GLU A 62 -13.43 -5.04 -5.88
N ASP A 63 -12.46 -4.76 -6.74
CA ASP A 63 -11.12 -5.35 -6.67
C ASP A 63 -10.42 -5.00 -5.35
N VAL A 64 -10.46 -3.73 -4.97
CA VAL A 64 -9.87 -3.25 -3.72
C VAL A 64 -10.61 -3.81 -2.51
N LEU A 65 -11.94 -3.86 -2.55
CA LEU A 65 -12.76 -4.43 -1.49
C LEU A 65 -12.48 -5.93 -1.30
N ARG A 66 -12.33 -6.69 -2.39
CA ARG A 66 -11.92 -8.10 -2.35
C ARG A 66 -10.53 -8.27 -1.72
N LYS A 67 -9.57 -7.41 -2.08
CA LYS A 67 -8.23 -7.44 -1.47
C LYS A 67 -8.27 -7.16 0.03
N ILE A 68 -8.98 -6.12 0.46
CA ILE A 68 -9.10 -5.77 1.88
C ILE A 68 -9.80 -6.90 2.65
N ARG A 69 -10.88 -7.47 2.10
CA ARG A 69 -11.63 -8.56 2.74
C ARG A 69 -10.78 -9.81 2.96
N LYS A 70 -9.97 -10.21 1.96
CA LYS A 70 -9.04 -11.35 2.08
C LYS A 70 -7.96 -11.16 3.14
N LEU A 71 -7.64 -9.91 3.48
CA LEU A 71 -6.60 -9.62 4.46
C LEU A 71 -7.15 -9.53 5.90
N TRP A 72 -8.47 -9.56 6.06
CA TRP A 72 -9.17 -9.57 7.36
C TRP A 72 -9.65 -10.97 7.76
N GLU A 73 -9.36 -11.98 6.94
CA GLU A 73 -9.71 -13.39 7.12
C GLU A 73 -8.49 -14.15 7.66
#